data_AF-A0A834YI24-F1
#
_entry.id   AF-A0A834YI24-F1
#
_cell.length_a   1.000
_cell.length_b   1.000
_cell.length_c   1.000
_cell.angle_alpha   90.00
_cell.angle_beta   90.00
_cell.angle_gamma   90.00
#
_symmetry.space_group_name_H-M   'P 1'
#
loop_
_entity.id
_entity.type
_entity.pdbx_description
1 polymer ?
#
loop_
_entity_poly.entity_id
_entity_poly.type
_entity_poly.pdbx_seq_one_letter_code
_entity_poly.pdbx_strand_id
1 'polypeptide(L)'
;MHNLPWITVGGIYSNAPPPDFTFETLKRADQAAGRGVAPAEDGETPEGALVGARVGEALTGVDKTADPTKCSQAPSSTQMQGPHWEVEKGRRDGRISVAANAEAQMPHGELNLTDLVHRFQSKGLTPFDLVTLSGAHSVGFSHCKEFETRTHSQDPTLNSTLRQNLIDGCQSQNVDPNVVQPLDQQTPFEFDNLYFKNLRHQMGLLTSDQVLFSGGEDQCRKLVYRYAEDERVFFSAFAAAMHKLGRIGVKTGMEGEIRKDCTRFN
;
A
#
# COMPACT_ATOMS: atom_id res chain seq x y z
N MET A 1 9.62 9.51 -25.82
CA MET A 1 8.68 10.16 -24.90
C MET A 1 8.13 9.07 -23.99
N HIS A 2 8.60 9.01 -22.75
CA HIS A 2 8.40 7.87 -21.85
C HIS A 2 6.98 7.87 -21.27
N ASN A 3 6.14 6.94 -21.72
CA ASN A 3 4.82 6.68 -21.15
C ASN A 3 4.99 5.83 -19.88
N LEU A 4 4.59 6.36 -18.72
CA LEU A 4 4.54 5.63 -17.46
C LEU A 4 3.07 5.47 -17.05
N PRO A 5 2.48 4.27 -17.20
CA PRO A 5 1.22 3.96 -16.55
C PRO A 5 1.51 3.56 -15.09
N TRP A 6 0.49 3.58 -14.23
CA TRP A 6 0.48 2.96 -12.89
C TRP A 6 1.01 3.82 -11.72
N ILE A 7 0.10 4.64 -11.18
CA ILE A 7 -0.21 4.61 -9.74
C ILE A 7 -1.74 4.56 -9.64
N THR A 8 -2.31 3.36 -9.58
CA THR A 8 -3.72 3.15 -9.25
C THR A 8 -3.81 2.86 -7.76
N VAL A 9 -4.32 3.82 -6.99
CA VAL A 9 -5.03 3.48 -5.75
C VAL A 9 -6.35 2.89 -6.22
N GLY A 10 -6.39 1.56 -6.34
CA GLY A 10 -7.49 0.83 -6.96
C GLY A 10 -7.00 -0.44 -7.65
N GLY A 11 -6.58 -1.42 -6.85
CA GLY A 11 -6.32 -2.78 -7.31
C GLY A 11 -7.62 -3.54 -7.52
N ILE A 12 -7.88 -3.90 -8.77
CA ILE A 12 -8.98 -4.77 -9.21
C ILE A 12 -8.98 -6.07 -8.38
N TYR A 13 -10.01 -6.32 -7.56
CA TYR A 13 -10.59 -7.65 -7.29
C TYR A 13 -12.04 -7.50 -6.83
N SER A 14 -12.95 -7.98 -7.67
CA SER A 14 -14.35 -8.23 -7.33
C SER A 14 -14.43 -9.55 -6.57
N ASN A 15 -14.61 -9.49 -5.25
CA ASN A 15 -15.40 -10.42 -4.45
C ASN A 15 -15.54 -9.83 -3.04
N ALA A 16 -16.72 -9.31 -2.71
CA ALA A 16 -17.04 -8.91 -1.35
C ALA A 16 -16.95 -10.14 -0.43
N PRO A 17 -16.19 -10.11 0.68
CA PRO A 17 -16.15 -11.23 1.61
C PRO A 17 -17.48 -11.34 2.39
N PRO A 18 -17.91 -12.57 2.74
CA PRO A 18 -19.09 -12.78 3.59
C PRO A 18 -18.88 -12.18 4.99
N PRO A 19 -19.97 -11.86 5.72
CA PRO A 19 -19.97 -10.96 6.89
C PRO A 19 -19.36 -11.53 8.18
N ASP A 20 -18.53 -12.58 8.11
CA ASP A 20 -17.96 -13.24 9.29
C ASP A 20 -16.42 -13.17 9.28
N PHE A 21 -15.92 -12.08 9.87
CA PHE A 21 -14.51 -11.69 9.90
C PHE A 21 -13.76 -12.40 11.02
N THR A 22 -13.15 -13.55 10.72
CA THR A 22 -12.12 -14.17 11.56
C THR A 22 -10.79 -14.23 10.80
N PHE A 23 -9.67 -14.24 11.53
CA PHE A 23 -8.31 -14.38 10.98
C PHE A 23 -8.17 -15.59 10.04
N GLU A 24 -8.87 -16.68 10.33
CA GLU A 24 -8.91 -17.88 9.49
C GLU A 24 -9.74 -17.71 8.21
N THR A 25 -10.76 -16.85 8.21
CA THR A 25 -11.52 -16.49 6.99
C THR A 25 -10.64 -15.70 6.00
N LEU A 26 -9.74 -14.84 6.50
CA LEU A 26 -8.84 -14.03 5.68
C LEU A 26 -7.73 -14.86 5.02
N LYS A 27 -7.13 -15.83 5.73
CA LYS A 27 -6.19 -16.80 5.13
C LYS A 27 -6.81 -17.54 3.93
N ARG A 28 -8.10 -17.86 4.01
CA ARG A 28 -8.82 -18.56 2.94
C ARG A 28 -9.23 -17.67 1.77
N ALA A 29 -9.54 -16.40 2.02
CA ALA A 29 -9.88 -15.43 0.98
C ALA A 29 -8.67 -15.11 0.08
N ASP A 30 -7.47 -15.04 0.66
CA ASP A 30 -6.22 -14.81 -0.08
C ASP A 30 -5.83 -16.04 -0.95
N GLN A 31 -6.03 -17.26 -0.43
CA GLN A 31 -5.91 -18.51 -1.20
C GLN A 31 -6.90 -18.63 -2.38
N ALA A 32 -7.97 -17.84 -2.40
CA ALA A 32 -8.91 -17.78 -3.52
C ALA A 32 -8.50 -16.70 -4.55
N ALA A 33 -7.89 -15.60 -4.12
CA ALA A 33 -7.39 -14.54 -5.00
C ALA A 33 -6.28 -15.03 -5.95
N GLY A 34 -5.45 -15.98 -5.52
CA GLY A 34 -4.42 -16.62 -6.35
C GLY A 34 -4.92 -17.46 -7.55
N ARG A 35 -6.24 -17.65 -7.71
CA ARG A 35 -6.83 -18.43 -8.83
C ARG A 35 -7.45 -17.58 -9.94
N GLY A 36 -7.62 -16.27 -9.73
CA GLY A 36 -8.19 -15.33 -10.72
C GLY A 36 -7.14 -14.47 -11.44
N VAL A 37 -5.87 -14.61 -11.06
CA VAL A 37 -4.74 -13.95 -11.72
C VAL A 37 -4.58 -14.59 -13.10
N ALA A 38 -4.81 -13.83 -14.17
CA ALA A 38 -4.18 -14.19 -15.44
C ALA A 38 -2.67 -14.27 -15.16
N PRO A 39 -2.02 -15.43 -15.35
CA PRO A 39 -0.70 -15.67 -14.80
C PRO A 39 0.26 -14.62 -15.34
N ALA A 40 0.84 -13.83 -14.44
CA ALA A 40 2.22 -13.43 -14.63
C ALA A 40 2.99 -14.75 -14.52
N GLU A 41 3.36 -15.32 -15.67
CA GLU A 41 4.42 -16.33 -15.68
C GLU A 41 5.62 -15.66 -15.01
N ASP A 42 6.05 -16.26 -13.89
CA ASP A 42 7.20 -15.88 -13.07
C ASP A 42 6.98 -14.72 -12.07
N GLY A 43 6.17 -15.00 -11.04
CA GLY A 43 6.43 -14.68 -9.63
C GLY A 43 6.87 -13.27 -9.21
N GLU A 44 5.91 -12.44 -8.79
CA GLU A 44 5.99 -11.53 -7.63
C GLU A 44 4.68 -10.74 -7.58
N THR A 45 3.88 -10.90 -6.52
CA THR A 45 2.84 -9.91 -6.21
C THR A 45 3.56 -8.67 -5.66
N PRO A 46 3.50 -7.51 -6.34
CA PRO A 46 4.10 -6.30 -5.80
C PRO A 46 3.42 -5.99 -4.46
N GLU A 47 4.20 -5.69 -3.43
CA GLU A 47 3.80 -5.24 -2.08
C GLU A 47 2.56 -4.31 -2.09
N GLY A 48 2.46 -3.45 -3.10
CA GLY A 48 1.35 -2.50 -3.29
C GLY A 48 -0.04 -3.11 -3.56
N ALA A 49 -0.15 -4.39 -3.91
CA ALA A 49 -1.44 -5.02 -4.21
C ALA A 49 -2.32 -5.23 -2.95
N LEU A 50 -1.72 -5.68 -1.84
CA LEU A 50 -2.45 -5.95 -0.59
C LEU A 50 -2.73 -4.66 0.20
N VAL A 51 -1.79 -3.70 0.17
CA VAL A 51 -1.93 -2.38 0.80
C VAL A 51 -2.98 -1.54 0.06
N GLY A 52 -2.90 -1.47 -1.28
CA GLY A 52 -3.76 -0.62 -2.09
C GLY A 52 -5.24 -0.98 -2.01
N ALA A 53 -5.57 -2.27 -1.86
CA ALA A 53 -6.95 -2.72 -1.73
C ALA A 53 -7.60 -2.21 -0.42
N ARG A 54 -6.89 -2.32 0.71
CA ARG A 54 -7.44 -1.96 2.04
C ARG A 54 -7.42 -0.47 2.32
N VAL A 55 -6.45 0.26 1.77
CA VAL A 55 -6.51 1.73 1.78
C VAL A 55 -7.77 2.22 1.07
N GLY A 56 -8.17 1.59 -0.05
CA GLY A 56 -9.44 1.93 -0.72
C GLY A 56 -10.68 1.71 0.15
N GLU A 57 -10.68 0.68 1.00
CA GLU A 57 -11.77 0.38 1.95
C GLU A 57 -11.73 1.26 3.21
N ALA A 58 -10.52 1.64 3.65
CA ALA A 58 -10.30 2.40 4.86
C ALA A 58 -10.66 3.89 4.72
N LEU A 59 -10.73 4.35 3.48
CA LEU A 59 -10.90 5.74 3.14
C LEU A 59 -12.33 5.98 2.67
N THR A 60 -13.01 6.90 3.34
CA THR A 60 -14.30 7.39 2.83
C THR A 60 -14.05 8.42 1.74
N GLY A 61 -13.67 7.95 0.55
CA GLY A 61 -13.96 8.71 -0.66
C GLY A 61 -15.47 8.63 -0.85
N VAL A 62 -16.21 9.72 -0.66
CA VAL A 62 -17.63 9.74 -1.04
C VAL A 62 -17.70 9.70 -2.56
N ASP A 63 -17.72 8.48 -3.08
CA ASP A 63 -17.97 8.21 -4.49
C ASP A 63 -19.47 8.31 -4.76
N LYS A 64 -20.00 9.54 -4.67
CA LYS A 64 -21.42 9.81 -5.00
C LYS A 64 -21.68 9.88 -6.50
N THR A 65 -20.65 9.79 -7.35
CA THR A 65 -20.81 9.93 -8.80
C THR A 65 -19.74 9.20 -9.62
N ALA A 66 -19.21 8.05 -9.20
CA ALA A 66 -18.76 7.10 -10.20
C ALA A 66 -19.96 6.96 -11.13
N ASP A 67 -19.77 7.41 -12.38
CA ASP A 67 -20.48 6.77 -13.46
C ASP A 67 -20.31 5.27 -13.20
N PRO A 68 -21.39 4.47 -13.06
CA PRO A 68 -21.32 3.03 -12.87
C PRO A 68 -20.77 2.37 -14.15
N THR A 69 -19.56 2.76 -14.53
CA THR A 69 -18.70 2.08 -15.46
C THR A 69 -17.96 1.04 -14.65
N LYS A 70 -17.95 -0.19 -15.18
CA LYS A 70 -17.55 -1.48 -14.57
C LYS A 70 -16.11 -1.55 -14.00
N CYS A 71 -15.43 -0.42 -13.84
CA CYS A 71 -14.02 -0.30 -13.55
C CYS A 71 -13.72 0.39 -12.22
N SER A 72 -14.70 1.06 -11.59
CA SER A 72 -14.56 1.61 -10.24
C SER A 72 -14.94 0.54 -9.22
N GLN A 73 -14.13 0.38 -8.16
CA GLN A 73 -14.49 -0.49 -7.03
C GLN A 73 -15.80 0.01 -6.40
N ALA A 74 -16.71 -0.91 -6.05
CA ALA A 74 -17.81 -0.57 -5.16
C ALA A 74 -17.23 -0.27 -3.77
N PRO A 75 -17.72 0.76 -3.04
CA PRO A 75 -17.28 1.01 -1.68
C PRO A 75 -17.55 -0.24 -0.83
N SER A 76 -16.50 -0.75 -0.17
CA SER A 76 -16.61 -1.84 0.80
C SER A 76 -17.47 -1.40 1.97
N SER A 77 -18.29 -2.31 2.51
CA SER A 77 -19.20 -2.03 3.64
C SER A 77 -18.48 -1.86 4.98
N THR A 78 -17.17 -2.04 5.02
CA THR A 78 -16.35 -1.93 6.23
C THR A 78 -15.74 -0.54 6.29
N GLN A 79 -16.43 0.38 6.97
CA GLN A 79 -15.94 1.73 7.22
C GLN A 79 -14.80 1.68 8.25
N MET A 80 -13.54 1.82 7.81
CA MET A 80 -12.43 2.06 8.75
C MET A 80 -12.35 3.57 9.06
N GLN A 81 -11.83 3.94 10.23
CA GLN A 81 -11.91 5.29 10.81
C GLN A 81 -10.95 6.32 10.18
N GLY A 82 -10.66 6.22 8.88
CA GLY A 82 -9.68 7.05 8.17
C GLY A 82 -10.17 8.44 7.73
N PRO A 83 -9.27 9.28 7.17
CA PRO A 83 -9.61 10.60 6.66
C PRO A 83 -10.61 10.57 5.50
N HIS A 84 -11.37 11.66 5.37
CA HIS A 84 -12.26 11.92 4.24
C HIS A 84 -11.68 13.01 3.33
N TRP A 85 -11.73 12.81 2.02
CA TRP A 85 -11.49 13.86 1.03
C TRP A 85 -12.22 13.58 -0.29
N GLU A 86 -12.42 14.62 -1.08
CA GLU A 86 -13.02 14.50 -2.40
C GLU A 86 -11.98 14.03 -3.42
N VAL A 87 -12.23 12.90 -4.08
CA VAL A 87 -11.32 12.40 -5.12
C VAL A 87 -11.53 13.16 -6.43
N GLU A 88 -10.44 13.64 -7.02
CA GLU A 88 -10.48 14.27 -8.35
C GLU A 88 -10.84 13.26 -9.44
N LYS A 89 -11.65 13.71 -10.41
CA LYS A 89 -12.25 12.87 -11.46
C LYS A 89 -11.69 13.22 -12.84
N GLY A 90 -12.04 12.42 -13.84
CA GLY A 90 -11.73 12.71 -15.25
C GLY A 90 -10.47 12.03 -15.83
N ARG A 91 -9.86 11.11 -15.07
CA ARG A 91 -8.79 10.25 -15.60
C ARG A 91 -9.32 9.29 -16.66
N ARG A 92 -8.49 8.99 -17.65
CA ARG A 92 -8.78 8.02 -18.72
C ARG A 92 -7.80 6.85 -18.66
N ASP A 93 -8.24 5.69 -19.13
CA ASP A 93 -7.47 4.46 -19.16
C ASP A 93 -6.33 4.53 -20.18
N GLY A 94 -5.19 3.94 -19.82
CA GLY A 94 -4.07 3.71 -20.74
C GLY A 94 -4.38 2.61 -21.76
N ARG A 95 -3.73 2.68 -22.92
CA ARG A 95 -3.82 1.66 -24.00
C ARG A 95 -2.64 0.69 -24.04
N ILE A 96 -1.77 0.76 -23.03
CA ILE A 96 -0.55 -0.01 -22.94
C ILE A 96 -0.40 -0.47 -21.50
N SER A 97 -0.17 -1.77 -21.31
CA SER A 97 0.21 -2.38 -20.05
C SER A 97 1.47 -3.20 -20.26
N VAL A 98 2.49 -2.99 -19.44
CA VAL A 98 3.79 -3.67 -19.52
C VAL A 98 4.21 -4.00 -18.09
N ALA A 99 4.33 -5.29 -17.77
CA ALA A 99 4.65 -5.78 -16.42
C ALA A 99 5.99 -5.23 -15.91
N ALA A 100 7.03 -5.26 -16.75
CA ALA A 100 8.36 -4.73 -16.42
C ALA A 100 8.36 -3.25 -15.99
N ASN A 101 7.37 -2.45 -16.41
CA ASN A 101 7.25 -1.08 -15.94
C ASN A 101 6.79 -1.00 -14.48
N ALA A 102 5.96 -1.94 -14.02
CA ALA A 102 5.54 -2.01 -12.63
C ALA A 102 6.72 -2.44 -11.74
N GLU A 103 7.40 -3.53 -12.09
CA GLU A 103 8.57 -4.05 -11.37
C GLU A 103 9.68 -2.99 -11.24
N ALA A 104 10.01 -2.29 -12.33
CA ALA A 104 11.10 -1.31 -12.29
C ALA A 104 10.77 -0.06 -11.44
N GLN A 105 9.49 0.27 -11.26
CA GLN A 105 9.04 1.55 -10.72
C GLN A 105 8.46 1.45 -9.31
N MET A 106 7.97 0.28 -8.90
CA MET A 106 7.44 0.08 -7.56
C MET A 106 8.59 0.02 -6.53
N PRO A 107 8.45 0.72 -5.39
CA PRO A 107 9.33 0.50 -4.26
C PRO A 107 9.21 -0.94 -3.74
N HIS A 108 10.31 -1.52 -3.27
CA HIS A 108 10.34 -2.79 -2.56
C HIS A 108 10.48 -2.55 -1.05
N GLY A 109 9.97 -3.48 -0.25
CA GLY A 109 9.98 -3.43 1.22
C GLY A 109 11.37 -3.38 1.85
N GLU A 110 12.41 -3.72 1.10
CA GLU A 110 13.80 -3.74 1.56
C GLU A 110 14.60 -2.46 1.24
N LEU A 111 14.01 -1.50 0.51
CA LEU A 111 14.73 -0.31 0.06
C LEU A 111 15.21 0.57 1.23
N ASN A 112 16.42 1.13 1.06
CA ASN A 112 16.93 2.16 1.96
C ASN A 112 16.25 3.53 1.71
N LEU A 113 16.42 4.44 2.66
CA LEU A 113 15.76 5.75 2.61
C LEU A 113 16.14 6.59 1.38
N THR A 114 17.42 6.57 0.98
CA THR A 114 17.91 7.32 -0.18
C THR A 114 17.21 6.87 -1.46
N ASP A 115 17.08 5.56 -1.65
CA ASP A 115 16.42 4.99 -2.83
C ASP A 115 14.91 5.26 -2.83
N LEU A 116 14.25 5.20 -1.66
CA LEU A 116 12.84 5.58 -1.51
C LEU A 116 12.61 7.03 -1.89
N VAL A 117 13.42 7.94 -1.35
CA VAL A 117 13.33 9.39 -1.65
C VAL A 117 13.55 9.62 -3.14
N HIS A 118 14.57 9.03 -3.74
CA HIS A 118 14.84 9.16 -5.17
C HIS A 118 13.68 8.66 -6.04
N ARG A 119 13.08 7.51 -5.69
CA ARG A 119 11.91 6.96 -6.40
C ARG A 119 10.71 7.89 -6.33
N PHE A 120 10.39 8.42 -5.15
CA PHE A 120 9.28 9.38 -4.99
C PHE A 120 9.54 10.69 -5.77
N GLN A 121 10.76 11.22 -5.68
CA GLN A 121 11.16 12.42 -6.41
C GLN A 121 11.08 12.25 -7.93
N SER A 122 11.40 11.06 -8.45
CA SER A 122 11.25 10.75 -9.88
C SER A 122 9.81 10.86 -10.38
N LYS A 123 8.82 10.82 -9.46
CA LYS A 123 7.39 11.02 -9.73
C LYS A 123 6.88 12.41 -9.35
N GLY A 124 7.77 13.32 -8.98
CA GLY A 124 7.42 14.66 -8.51
C GLY A 124 6.86 14.69 -7.08
N LEU A 125 7.07 13.64 -6.30
CA LEU A 125 6.69 13.57 -4.88
C LEU A 125 7.89 13.92 -3.99
N THR A 126 7.62 14.58 -2.88
CA THR A 126 8.66 15.03 -1.93
C THR A 126 8.92 13.98 -0.85
N PRO A 127 10.03 14.08 -0.07
CA PRO A 127 10.21 13.26 1.13
C PRO A 127 9.05 13.37 2.14
N PHE A 128 8.37 14.54 2.18
CA PHE A 128 7.14 14.70 2.96
C PHE A 128 6.03 13.79 2.46
N ASP A 129 5.84 13.72 1.15
CA ASP A 129 4.83 12.86 0.53
C ASP A 129 5.16 11.38 0.73
N LEU A 130 6.46 11.00 0.69
CA LEU A 130 6.93 9.66 1.04
C LEU A 130 6.48 9.27 2.45
N VAL A 131 6.91 9.99 3.48
CA VAL A 131 6.57 9.65 4.88
C VAL A 131 5.07 9.62 5.11
N THR A 132 4.36 10.56 4.50
CA THR A 132 2.91 10.66 4.64
C THR A 132 2.20 9.46 4.00
N LEU A 133 2.54 9.13 2.75
CA LEU A 133 1.90 8.03 2.01
C LEU A 133 2.26 6.66 2.58
N SER A 134 3.45 6.49 3.18
CA SER A 134 3.80 5.28 3.93
C SER A 134 2.86 5.01 5.12
N GLY A 135 2.16 6.03 5.63
CA GLY A 135 1.09 5.85 6.63
C GLY A 135 -0.05 4.93 6.17
N ALA A 136 -0.16 4.64 4.87
CA ALA A 136 -1.02 3.59 4.33
C ALA A 136 -0.78 2.21 4.97
N HIS A 137 0.43 1.95 5.46
CA HIS A 137 0.79 0.70 6.14
C HIS A 137 0.23 0.60 7.57
N SER A 138 -0.60 1.55 8.01
CA SER A 138 -1.47 1.37 9.19
C SER A 138 -2.48 0.24 9.02
N VAL A 139 -2.80 -0.14 7.77
CA VAL A 139 -3.75 -1.23 7.48
C VAL A 139 -3.16 -2.22 6.48
N GLY A 140 -3.62 -3.46 6.58
CA GLY A 140 -3.30 -4.50 5.62
C GLY A 140 -2.13 -5.39 6.03
N PHE A 141 -1.62 -6.13 5.06
CA PHE A 141 -0.78 -7.29 5.28
C PHE A 141 0.36 -7.33 4.27
N SER A 142 1.47 -7.94 4.68
CA SER A 142 2.60 -8.25 3.81
C SER A 142 2.93 -9.74 3.90
N HIS A 143 3.36 -10.32 2.79
CA HIS A 143 3.89 -11.68 2.77
C HIS A 143 5.20 -11.74 3.55
N CYS A 144 5.44 -12.88 4.20
CA CYS A 144 6.65 -13.10 5.01
C CYS A 144 7.95 -12.91 4.22
N LYS A 145 7.99 -13.30 2.94
CA LYS A 145 9.15 -13.13 2.06
C LYS A 145 9.62 -11.67 1.93
N GLU A 146 8.72 -10.69 2.09
CA GLU A 146 9.05 -9.27 1.91
C GLU A 146 9.86 -8.69 3.08
N PHE A 147 9.93 -9.39 4.22
CA PHE A 147 10.65 -8.95 5.41
C PHE A 147 11.48 -10.05 6.10
N GLU A 148 11.60 -11.22 5.46
CA GLU A 148 12.34 -12.35 6.03
C GLU A 148 13.83 -12.03 6.22
N THR A 149 14.44 -11.32 5.26
CA THR A 149 15.85 -10.88 5.32
C THR A 149 16.10 -10.09 6.60
N ARG A 150 15.23 -9.13 6.91
CA ARG A 150 15.33 -8.28 8.09
C ARG A 150 15.15 -9.07 9.39
N THR A 151 14.23 -10.02 9.37
CA THR A 151 13.91 -10.89 10.51
C THR A 151 15.05 -11.86 10.84
N HIS A 152 15.82 -12.32 9.84
CA HIS A 152 16.94 -13.25 10.04
C HIS A 152 18.31 -12.57 10.21
N SER A 153 18.51 -11.36 9.69
CA SER A 153 19.82 -10.66 9.66
C SER A 153 20.26 -9.96 10.96
N GLN A 154 19.58 -10.18 12.09
CA GLN A 154 19.81 -9.44 13.34
C GLN A 154 19.78 -7.90 13.18
N ASP A 155 18.90 -7.37 12.31
CA ASP A 155 18.72 -5.91 12.15
C ASP A 155 18.55 -5.19 13.52
N PRO A 156 19.47 -4.28 13.92
CA PRO A 156 19.42 -3.59 15.20
C PRO A 156 18.27 -2.58 15.32
N THR A 157 17.58 -2.29 14.22
CA THR A 157 16.43 -1.38 14.15
C THR A 157 15.08 -2.09 14.20
N LEU A 158 15.06 -3.42 14.35
CA LEU A 158 13.86 -4.21 14.54
C LEU A 158 13.75 -4.63 16.01
N ASN A 159 12.65 -4.25 16.65
CA ASN A 159 12.33 -4.59 18.03
C ASN A 159 12.44 -6.11 18.25
N SER A 160 13.13 -6.53 19.32
CA SER A 160 13.44 -7.94 19.56
C SER A 160 12.20 -8.79 19.85
N THR A 161 11.20 -8.24 20.54
CA THR A 161 9.92 -8.91 20.77
C THR A 161 9.14 -9.06 19.47
N LEU A 162 9.08 -8.00 18.66
CA LEU A 162 8.45 -8.09 17.34
C LEU A 162 9.17 -9.12 16.46
N ARG A 163 10.51 -9.12 16.42
CA ARG A 163 11.28 -10.11 15.66
C ARG A 163 10.88 -11.54 16.03
N GLN A 164 10.80 -11.86 17.31
CA GLN A 164 10.41 -13.20 17.73
C GLN A 164 9.00 -13.56 17.27
N ASN A 165 8.04 -12.62 17.43
CA ASN A 165 6.67 -12.82 16.94
C ASN A 165 6.62 -13.07 15.43
N LEU A 166 7.43 -12.34 14.64
CA LEU A 166 7.50 -12.52 13.18
C LEU A 166 8.13 -13.87 12.80
N ILE A 167 9.18 -14.31 13.50
CA ILE A 167 9.78 -15.64 13.31
C ILE A 167 8.74 -16.74 13.57
N ASP A 168 8.01 -16.63 14.69
CA ASP A 168 7.01 -17.61 15.08
C ASP A 168 5.82 -17.60 14.11
N GLY A 169 5.40 -16.42 13.66
CA GLY A 169 4.29 -16.22 12.73
C GLY A 169 4.57 -16.65 11.29
N CYS A 170 5.83 -16.61 10.85
CA CYS A 170 6.23 -16.97 9.49
C CYS A 170 6.73 -18.41 9.33
N GLN A 171 6.90 -19.19 10.41
CA GLN A 171 7.40 -20.57 10.43
C GLN A 171 8.74 -20.77 9.69
N SER A 172 9.82 -20.96 10.44
CA SER A 172 11.21 -20.84 9.96
C SER A 172 11.70 -21.83 8.89
N GLN A 173 10.88 -22.74 8.35
CA GLN A 173 11.27 -23.66 7.26
C GLN A 173 10.06 -23.97 6.35
N ASN A 174 10.21 -23.72 5.05
CA ASN A 174 9.15 -23.85 4.03
C ASN A 174 7.93 -22.96 4.29
N VAL A 175 8.16 -21.64 4.41
CA VAL A 175 7.09 -20.64 4.47
C VAL A 175 6.18 -20.86 3.26
N ASP A 176 4.93 -21.27 3.51
CA ASP A 176 3.90 -21.20 2.47
C ASP A 176 3.91 -19.75 1.96
N PRO A 177 4.15 -19.50 0.65
CA PRO A 177 4.30 -18.15 0.12
C PRO A 177 3.07 -17.27 0.38
N ASN A 178 1.93 -17.87 0.75
CA ASN A 178 0.70 -17.18 1.11
C ASN A 178 0.60 -16.80 2.60
N VAL A 179 1.62 -17.10 3.43
CA VAL A 179 1.62 -16.63 4.82
C VAL A 179 1.91 -15.14 4.86
N VAL A 180 1.02 -14.43 5.54
CA VAL A 180 1.06 -12.98 5.68
C VAL A 180 1.08 -12.57 7.15
N GLN A 181 1.70 -11.42 7.42
CA GLN A 181 1.67 -10.72 8.70
C GLN A 181 1.09 -9.32 8.51
N PRO A 182 0.37 -8.78 9.50
CA PRO A 182 -0.16 -7.43 9.39
C PRO A 182 0.95 -6.38 9.39
N LEU A 183 0.79 -5.33 8.60
CA LEU A 183 1.74 -4.21 8.54
C LEU A 183 1.76 -3.41 9.86
N ASP A 184 0.58 -3.19 10.44
CA ASP A 184 0.41 -2.74 11.82
C ASP A 184 0.01 -3.90 12.73
N GLN A 185 0.92 -4.30 13.63
CA GLN A 185 0.73 -5.42 14.55
C GLN A 185 -0.22 -5.11 15.71
N GLN A 186 -0.55 -3.83 15.93
CA GLN A 186 -1.41 -3.38 17.01
C GLN A 186 -2.85 -3.15 16.54
N THR A 187 -3.03 -2.46 15.41
CA THR A 187 -4.36 -2.12 14.86
C THR A 187 -4.49 -2.49 13.37
N PRO A 188 -4.38 -3.78 13.01
CA PRO A 188 -4.29 -4.24 11.61
C PRO A 188 -5.48 -3.90 10.69
N PHE A 189 -6.57 -3.44 11.27
CA PHE A 189 -7.84 -3.12 10.60
C PHE A 189 -8.27 -1.66 10.79
N GLU A 190 -7.47 -0.82 11.45
CA GLU A 190 -7.76 0.59 11.67
C GLU A 190 -6.76 1.45 10.92
N PHE A 191 -7.25 2.44 10.19
CA PHE A 191 -6.40 3.46 9.60
C PHE A 191 -6.25 4.59 10.61
N ASP A 192 -5.11 4.62 11.29
CA ASP A 192 -4.83 5.53 12.39
C ASP A 192 -3.36 5.99 12.34
N ASN A 193 -2.90 6.71 13.37
CA ASN A 193 -1.50 7.13 13.47
C ASN A 193 -0.58 6.17 14.25
N LEU A 194 -1.07 4.98 14.61
CA LEU A 194 -0.32 3.97 15.36
C LEU A 194 0.85 3.43 14.55
N TYR A 195 0.73 3.38 13.23
CA TYR A 195 1.86 3.17 12.31
C TYR A 195 3.08 4.03 12.68
N PHE A 196 2.91 5.35 12.83
CA PHE A 196 4.03 6.26 13.15
C PHE A 196 4.54 6.10 14.58
N LYS A 197 3.64 5.76 15.52
CA LYS A 197 4.05 5.42 16.90
C LYS A 197 4.89 4.15 16.90
N ASN A 198 4.53 3.13 16.10
CA ASN A 198 5.26 1.88 15.96
C ASN A 198 6.69 2.11 15.45
N LEU A 199 6.89 2.98 14.46
CA LEU A 199 8.23 3.29 13.94
C LEU A 199 9.17 3.82 15.03
N ARG A 200 8.67 4.65 15.95
CA ARG A 200 9.46 5.19 17.08
C ARG A 200 9.92 4.10 18.06
N HIS A 201 9.23 2.97 18.07
CA HIS A 201 9.50 1.82 18.92
C HIS A 201 10.19 0.66 18.18
N GLN A 202 10.72 0.93 16.98
CA GLN A 202 11.38 -0.08 16.13
C GLN A 202 10.43 -1.20 15.68
N MET A 203 9.14 -0.88 15.54
CA MET A 203 8.09 -1.83 15.21
C MET A 203 7.52 -1.66 13.79
N GLY A 204 8.25 -1.00 12.88
CA GLY A 204 7.90 -1.05 11.45
C GLY A 204 8.19 -2.44 10.91
N LEU A 205 7.24 -3.04 10.17
CA LEU A 205 7.37 -4.39 9.63
C LEU A 205 8.47 -4.45 8.57
N LEU A 206 8.36 -3.59 7.55
CA LEU A 206 9.27 -3.56 6.42
C LEU A 206 10.52 -2.74 6.73
N THR A 207 11.63 -3.01 6.04
CA THR A 207 12.82 -2.14 6.12
C THR A 207 12.46 -0.73 5.66
N SER A 208 11.71 -0.62 4.55
CA SER A 208 11.23 0.62 3.94
C SER A 208 10.40 1.48 4.90
N ASP A 209 9.69 0.86 5.85
CA ASP A 209 8.98 1.54 6.92
C ASP A 209 9.94 2.08 7.97
N GLN A 210 10.80 1.21 8.51
CA GLN A 210 11.63 1.57 9.64
C GLN A 210 12.66 2.64 9.29
N VAL A 211 13.17 2.64 8.06
CA VAL A 211 14.16 3.64 7.59
C VAL A 211 13.60 5.05 7.56
N LEU A 212 12.27 5.26 7.56
CA LEU A 212 11.68 6.60 7.71
C LEU A 212 12.02 7.24 9.07
N PHE A 213 12.27 6.41 10.09
CA PHE A 213 12.69 6.83 11.42
C PHE A 213 14.19 6.63 11.68
N SER A 214 14.76 5.51 11.24
CA SER A 214 16.16 5.13 11.53
C SER A 214 17.16 5.45 10.41
N GLY A 215 16.71 5.84 9.22
CA GLY A 215 17.55 6.01 8.02
C GLY A 215 18.41 7.27 7.96
N GLY A 216 18.45 8.06 9.04
CA GLY A 216 19.39 9.19 9.19
C GLY A 216 18.94 10.53 8.61
N GLU A 217 17.79 10.61 7.93
CA GLU A 217 17.25 11.90 7.47
C GLU A 217 16.39 12.58 8.54
N ASP A 218 16.87 13.73 9.02
CA ASP A 218 16.22 14.50 10.07
C ASP A 218 14.80 14.94 9.73
N GLN A 219 14.53 15.25 8.46
CA GLN A 219 13.21 15.68 8.03
C GLN A 219 12.17 14.56 8.14
N CYS A 220 12.51 13.36 7.65
CA CYS A 220 11.62 12.19 7.71
C CYS A 220 11.30 11.83 9.17
N ARG A 221 12.34 11.77 10.02
CA ARG A 221 12.19 11.49 11.44
C ARG A 221 11.31 12.52 12.17
N LYS A 222 11.44 13.82 11.86
CA LYS A 222 10.58 14.88 12.43
C LYS A 222 9.11 14.71 12.03
N LEU A 223 8.83 14.28 10.81
CA LEU A 223 7.47 14.01 10.35
C LEU A 223 6.87 12.79 11.05
N VAL A 224 7.64 11.72 11.23
CA VAL A 224 7.21 10.55 12.01
C VAL A 224 6.81 10.95 13.43
N TYR A 225 7.61 11.79 14.11
CA TYR A 225 7.23 12.33 15.42
C TYR A 225 5.93 13.14 15.35
N ARG A 226 5.83 14.05 14.39
CA ARG A 226 4.67 14.92 14.25
C ARG A 226 3.37 14.14 14.04
N TYR A 227 3.39 13.12 13.17
CA TYR A 227 2.24 12.29 12.89
C TYR A 227 1.89 11.35 14.04
N ALA A 228 2.89 10.83 14.75
CA ALA A 228 2.66 10.03 15.95
C ALA A 228 2.00 10.83 17.10
N GLU A 229 2.22 12.16 17.16
CA GLU A 229 1.66 13.05 18.18
C GLU A 229 0.25 13.55 17.85
N ASP A 230 -0.05 13.85 16.59
CA ASP A 230 -1.35 14.40 16.18
C ASP A 230 -1.88 13.70 14.93
N GLU A 231 -2.83 12.79 15.13
CA GLU A 231 -3.50 12.04 14.07
C GLU A 231 -4.21 12.95 13.06
N ARG A 232 -4.78 14.09 13.50
CA ARG A 232 -5.48 15.01 12.59
C ARG A 232 -4.51 15.64 11.61
N VAL A 233 -3.27 15.89 12.05
CA VAL A 233 -2.20 16.40 11.18
C VAL A 233 -1.80 15.34 10.16
N PHE A 234 -1.65 14.09 10.58
CA PHE A 234 -1.42 12.97 9.67
C PHE A 234 -2.54 12.87 8.64
N PHE A 235 -3.80 12.81 9.08
CA PHE A 235 -4.96 12.65 8.21
C PHE A 235 -5.10 13.78 7.19
N SER A 236 -4.92 15.03 7.62
CA SER A 236 -4.93 16.18 6.71
C SER A 236 -3.79 16.12 5.69
N ALA A 237 -2.59 15.71 6.11
CA ALA A 237 -1.46 15.55 5.20
C ALA A 237 -1.68 14.40 4.22
N PHE A 238 -2.25 13.28 4.70
CA PHE A 238 -2.53 12.09 3.90
C PHE A 238 -3.50 12.40 2.76
N ALA A 239 -4.61 13.09 3.04
CA ALA A 239 -5.53 13.55 2.01
C ALA A 239 -4.82 14.41 0.94
N ALA A 240 -3.99 15.36 1.36
CA ALA A 240 -3.24 16.22 0.44
C ALA A 240 -2.20 15.44 -0.40
N ALA A 241 -1.52 14.47 0.21
CA ALA A 241 -0.56 13.62 -0.49
C ALA A 241 -1.27 12.68 -1.48
N MET A 242 -2.46 12.16 -1.14
CA MET A 242 -3.28 11.34 -2.02
C MET A 242 -3.78 12.11 -3.24
N HIS A 243 -4.07 13.41 -3.11
CA HIS A 243 -4.34 14.27 -4.27
C HIS A 243 -3.13 14.38 -5.20
N LYS A 244 -1.93 14.63 -4.65
CA LYS A 244 -0.71 14.68 -5.46
C LYS A 244 -0.45 13.35 -6.15
N LEU A 245 -0.57 12.25 -5.41
CA LEU A 245 -0.41 10.89 -5.92
C LEU A 245 -1.36 10.62 -7.08
N GLY A 246 -2.64 10.96 -6.90
CA GLY A 246 -3.67 10.81 -7.92
C GLY A 246 -3.46 11.66 -9.18
N ARG A 247 -2.62 12.70 -9.16
CA ARG A 247 -2.35 13.55 -10.32
C ARG A 247 -1.18 13.06 -11.18
N ILE A 248 -0.44 12.05 -10.71
CA ILE A 248 0.73 11.54 -11.42
C ILE A 248 0.32 10.81 -12.70
N GLY A 249 0.92 11.19 -13.83
CA GLY A 249 0.81 10.45 -15.09
C GLY A 249 -0.61 10.34 -15.66
N VAL A 250 -1.53 11.20 -15.23
CA VAL A 250 -2.94 11.13 -15.63
C VAL A 250 -3.13 11.44 -17.12
N LYS A 251 -3.98 10.63 -17.77
CA LYS A 251 -4.43 10.88 -19.14
C LYS A 251 -5.76 11.62 -19.11
N THR A 252 -5.87 12.69 -19.90
CA THR A 252 -7.08 13.53 -19.95
C THR A 252 -7.47 13.88 -21.39
N GLY A 253 -8.67 14.43 -21.59
CA GLY A 253 -9.13 14.84 -22.92
C GLY A 253 -9.21 13.67 -23.91
N MET A 254 -8.44 13.74 -25.00
CA MET A 254 -8.38 12.69 -26.03
C MET A 254 -7.30 11.63 -25.77
N GLU A 255 -6.52 11.78 -24.71
CA GLU A 255 -5.47 10.83 -24.34
C GLU A 255 -6.10 9.63 -23.63
N GLY A 256 -5.87 8.41 -24.15
CA GLY A 256 -6.44 7.19 -23.57
C GLY A 256 -7.92 6.99 -23.89
N GLU A 257 -8.59 6.12 -23.12
CA GLU A 257 -9.97 5.72 -23.36
C GLU A 257 -10.80 5.55 -22.09
N ILE A 258 -12.10 5.31 -22.23
CA ILE A 258 -12.97 4.86 -21.13
C ILE A 258 -13.28 3.40 -21.43
N ARG A 259 -12.69 2.47 -20.69
CA ARG A 259 -12.87 1.04 -20.95
C ARG A 259 -14.24 0.55 -20.48
N LYS A 260 -14.86 -0.30 -21.29
CA LYS A 260 -16.10 -1.01 -20.90
C LYS A 260 -15.82 -2.24 -20.05
N ASP A 261 -14.62 -2.79 -20.20
CA ASP A 261 -14.10 -3.95 -19.48
C ASP A 261 -12.66 -3.63 -19.07
N CYS A 262 -12.38 -3.63 -17.77
CA CYS A 262 -11.07 -3.27 -17.23
C CYS A 262 -9.95 -4.27 -17.52
N THR A 263 -10.28 -5.47 -18.01
CA THR A 263 -9.31 -6.53 -18.29
C THR A 263 -8.71 -6.45 -19.70
N ARG A 264 -9.24 -5.57 -20.56
CA ARG A 264 -8.85 -5.45 -21.97
C ARG A 264 -8.98 -4.02 -22.48
N PHE A 265 -8.26 -3.69 -23.54
CA PHE A 265 -8.51 -2.45 -24.29
C PHE A 265 -9.84 -2.56 -25.06
N ASN A 266 -10.46 -1.43 -25.39
CA ASN A 266 -11.72 -1.45 -26.15
C ASN A 266 -11.54 -1.99 -27.58
#